data_AF-A0AAV4AD56-F1
#
_entry.id   AF-A0AAV4AD56-F1
#
_cell.length_a   1.000
_cell.length_b   1.000
_cell.length_c   1.000
_cell.angle_alpha   90.00
_cell.angle_beta   90.00
_cell.angle_gamma   90.00
#
_symmetry.space_group_name_H-M   'P 1'
#
loop_
_entity.id
_entity.type
_entity.pdbx_description
1 polymer ?
#
loop_
_entity_poly.entity_id
_entity_poly.type
_entity_poly.pdbx_seq_one_letter_code
_entity_poly.pdbx_strand_id
1 'polypeptide(L)'
;MPKSLRPEIFPKQFGSMPDKGARNAIFSLSMLMERCTEIQKGLHLCFIDYSKAFDKVRHVELFCMLEKLVIDQKGLRVIRNLNWDQTASVRVEGEHSDFKAIKREEEEEEEEEEEEEEEEEEEEEEEEEE
;
A
#
# COMPACT_ATOMS: atom_id res chain seq x y z
N MET A 1 -12.71 -9.58 6.28
CA MET A 1 -11.59 -10.53 6.48
C MET A 1 -12.05 -11.98 6.30
N PRO A 2 -11.58 -12.68 5.25
CA PRO A 2 -11.75 -14.12 5.07
C PRO A 2 -11.41 -14.90 6.35
N LYS A 3 -12.19 -15.93 6.67
CA LYS A 3 -11.96 -16.73 7.90
C LYS A 3 -10.62 -17.47 7.85
N SER A 4 -10.15 -17.84 6.65
CA SER A 4 -8.87 -18.51 6.41
C SER A 4 -7.64 -17.68 6.79
N LEU A 5 -7.71 -16.35 6.70
CA LEU A 5 -6.59 -15.47 7.04
C LEU A 5 -6.49 -15.15 8.52
N ARG A 6 -7.55 -15.36 9.30
CA ARG A 6 -7.59 -14.97 10.72
C ARG A 6 -6.53 -15.67 11.59
N PRO A 7 -6.21 -16.97 11.41
CA PRO A 7 -5.18 -17.64 12.21
C PRO A 7 -3.78 -17.05 12.02
N GLU A 8 -3.50 -16.47 10.86
CA GLU A 8 -2.18 -15.93 10.50
C GLU A 8 -1.96 -14.51 11.02
N ILE A 9 -3.03 -13.81 11.42
CA ILE A 9 -2.94 -12.42 11.88
C ILE A 9 -2.48 -12.38 13.33
N PHE A 10 -1.46 -11.57 13.59
CA PHE A 10 -0.92 -11.39 14.93
C PHE A 10 -2.01 -10.93 15.92
N PRO A 11 -2.15 -11.54 17.11
CA PRO A 11 -3.23 -11.21 18.05
C PRO A 11 -3.25 -9.75 18.53
N LYS A 12 -2.11 -9.06 18.49
CA LYS A 12 -2.00 -7.63 18.87
C LYS A 12 -2.13 -6.70 17.65
N GLN A 13 -2.53 -7.20 16.48
CA GLN A 13 -3.00 -6.37 15.37
C GLN A 13 -4.31 -5.69 15.78
N PHE A 14 -4.34 -4.36 15.68
CA PHE A 14 -5.53 -3.54 15.96
C PHE A 14 -6.15 -2.96 14.68
N GLY A 15 -5.34 -2.59 13.69
CA GLY A 15 -5.81 -2.03 12.42
C GLY A 15 -6.51 -3.08 11.56
N SER A 16 -7.58 -2.69 10.87
CA SER A 16 -8.35 -3.53 9.93
C SER A 16 -8.89 -4.84 10.53
N MET A 17 -9.00 -4.90 11.86
CA MET A 17 -9.54 -6.05 12.59
C MET A 17 -10.97 -5.77 13.05
N PRO A 18 -11.89 -6.74 12.96
CA PRO A 18 -13.19 -6.59 13.58
C PRO A 18 -13.02 -6.41 15.10
N ASP A 19 -13.85 -5.55 15.68
CA ASP A 19 -13.95 -5.30 17.12
C ASP A 19 -12.67 -4.73 17.77
N LYS A 20 -11.69 -4.29 16.97
CA LYS A 20 -10.49 -3.58 17.42
C LYS A 20 -10.35 -2.29 16.62
N GLY A 21 -9.87 -1.24 17.27
CA GLY A 21 -9.55 0.02 16.60
C GLY A 21 -8.43 0.79 17.30
N ALA A 22 -8.17 1.99 16.80
CA ALA A 22 -7.13 2.88 17.32
C ALA A 22 -7.27 3.12 18.85
N ARG A 23 -8.51 3.24 19.35
CA ARG A 23 -8.77 3.38 20.79
C ARG A 23 -8.22 2.21 21.61
N ASN A 24 -8.37 0.97 21.13
CA ASN A 24 -7.84 -0.20 21.80
C ASN A 24 -6.30 -0.22 21.76
N ALA A 25 -5.70 0.18 20.64
CA ALA A 25 -4.25 0.26 20.50
C ALA A 25 -3.64 1.31 21.46
N ILE A 26 -4.20 2.53 21.45
CA ILE A 26 -3.79 3.63 22.35
C ILE A 26 -3.96 3.20 23.80
N PHE A 27 -5.13 2.65 24.17
CA PHE A 27 -5.35 2.18 25.53
C PHE A 27 -4.34 1.11 25.96
N SER A 28 -4.04 0.13 25.09
CA SER A 28 -3.06 -0.91 25.39
C SER A 28 -1.65 -0.34 25.60
N LEU A 29 -1.26 0.65 24.80
CA LEU A 29 0.02 1.34 24.94
C LEU A 29 0.08 2.16 26.23
N SER A 30 -0.98 2.93 26.54
CA SER A 30 -1.08 3.71 27.78
C SER A 30 -0.97 2.82 29.02
N MET A 31 -1.69 1.69 29.03
CA MET A 31 -1.60 0.71 30.12
C MET A 31 -0.19 0.14 30.29
N LEU A 32 0.52 -0.12 29.18
CA LEU A 32 1.91 -0.57 29.23
C LEU A 32 2.84 0.50 29.82
N MET A 33 2.67 1.75 29.40
CA MET A 33 3.46 2.89 29.90
C MET A 33 3.24 3.11 31.41
N GLU A 34 1.98 3.07 31.85
CA GLU A 34 1.60 3.17 33.26
C GLU A 34 2.23 2.03 34.06
N ARG A 35 2.10 0.79 33.56
CA ARG A 35 2.66 -0.38 34.26
C ARG A 35 4.18 -0.33 34.38
N CYS A 36 4.90 0.10 33.35
CA CYS A 36 6.35 0.29 33.40
C CYS A 36 6.76 1.33 34.45
N THR A 37 5.98 2.40 34.57
CA THR A 37 6.17 3.46 35.57
C THR A 37 5.95 2.91 36.99
N GLU A 38 4.87 2.15 37.22
CA GLU A 38 4.56 1.54 38.52
C GLU A 38 5.68 0.62 39.04
N ILE A 39 6.31 -0.16 38.14
CA ILE A 39 7.36 -1.11 38.50
C ILE A 39 8.78 -0.52 38.39
N GLN A 40 8.89 0.79 38.18
CA GLN A 40 10.16 1.52 38.03
C GLN A 40 11.09 0.92 36.95
N LYS A 41 10.51 0.47 35.83
CA LYS A 41 11.29 0.02 34.67
C LYS A 41 11.20 1.04 33.54
N GLY A 42 12.36 1.34 32.94
CA GLY A 42 12.41 2.12 31.71
C GLY A 42 11.65 1.45 30.57
N LEU A 43 10.93 2.24 29.78
CA LEU A 43 10.24 1.81 28.57
C LEU A 43 10.80 2.62 27.38
N HIS A 44 11.24 1.92 26.34
CA HIS A 44 11.66 2.53 25.07
C HIS A 44 10.68 2.10 23.98
N LEU A 45 10.18 3.07 23.23
CA LEU A 45 9.22 2.85 22.14
C LEU A 45 9.87 3.24 20.81
N CYS A 46 9.72 2.39 19.80
CA CYS A 46 10.10 2.67 18.43
C CYS A 46 8.82 2.76 17.59
N PHE A 47 8.57 3.92 16.98
CA PHE A 47 7.47 4.12 16.05
C PHE A 47 8.00 3.93 14.64
N ILE A 48 7.45 2.95 13.94
CA ILE A 48 7.80 2.64 12.55
C ILE A 48 6.57 2.94 11.72
N ASP A 49 6.73 3.76 10.70
CA ASP A 49 5.70 4.08 9.72
C ASP A 49 6.26 3.82 8.32
N TYR A 50 5.42 3.26 7.44
CA TYR A 50 5.81 2.94 6.07
C TYR A 50 5.30 4.01 5.13
N SER A 51 6.21 4.68 4.42
CA SER A 51 5.86 5.59 3.32
C SER A 51 5.12 4.83 2.22
N LYS A 52 3.96 5.33 1.77
CA LYS A 52 3.21 4.75 0.63
C LYS A 52 3.03 3.23 0.76
N ALA A 53 2.55 2.80 1.95
CA ALA A 53 2.59 1.40 2.38
C ALA A 53 1.82 0.41 1.49
N PHE A 54 0.87 0.89 0.68
CA PHE A 54 0.10 0.07 -0.25
C PHE A 54 0.75 0.02 -1.64
N ASP A 55 1.38 1.10 -2.05
CA ASP A 55 2.03 1.26 -3.35
C ASP A 55 3.33 0.45 -3.38
N LYS A 56 4.09 0.44 -2.28
CA LYS A 56 5.37 -0.29 -2.15
C LYS A 56 5.22 -1.79 -1.86
N VAL A 57 4.03 -2.36 -2.04
CA VAL A 57 3.81 -3.79 -1.79
C VAL A 57 4.32 -4.60 -2.98
N ARG A 58 5.24 -5.54 -2.74
CA ARG A 58 5.67 -6.53 -3.74
C ARG A 58 4.52 -7.48 -4.09
N HIS A 59 3.69 -7.07 -5.05
CA HIS A 59 2.43 -7.73 -5.36
C HIS A 59 2.64 -9.21 -5.73
N VAL A 60 3.66 -9.55 -6.53
CA VAL A 60 3.95 -10.94 -6.92
C VAL A 60 4.09 -11.86 -5.69
N GLU A 61 4.84 -11.43 -4.68
CA GLU A 61 4.98 -12.20 -3.44
C GLU A 61 3.70 -12.25 -2.63
N LEU A 62 2.97 -11.13 -2.57
CA LEU A 62 1.66 -11.09 -1.90
C LEU A 62 0.73 -12.15 -2.50
N PHE A 63 0.64 -12.25 -3.83
CA PHE A 63 -0.20 -13.25 -4.49
C PHE A 63 0.28 -14.68 -4.22
N CYS A 64 1.60 -14.94 -4.25
CA CYS A 64 2.13 -16.24 -3.87
C CYS A 64 1.79 -16.63 -2.41
N MET A 65 1.78 -15.67 -1.49
CA MET A 65 1.37 -15.90 -0.10
C MET A 65 -0.14 -16.15 0.01
N LEU A 66 -0.96 -15.34 -0.66
CA LEU A 66 -2.42 -15.47 -0.64
C LEU A 66 -2.90 -16.80 -1.25
N GLU A 67 -2.21 -17.30 -2.27
CA GLU A 67 -2.45 -18.62 -2.87
C GLU A 67 -2.19 -19.75 -1.88
N LYS A 68 -1.09 -19.66 -1.09
CA LYS A 68 -0.78 -20.63 -0.02
C LYS A 68 -1.78 -20.58 1.13
N LEU A 69 -2.29 -19.40 1.47
CA LEU A 69 -3.21 -19.17 2.60
C LEU A 69 -4.69 -19.46 2.27
N VAL A 70 -4.95 -20.14 1.15
CA VAL A 70 -6.27 -20.67 0.77
C VAL A 70 -7.32 -19.57 0.53
N ILE A 71 -6.92 -18.45 -0.07
CA ILE A 71 -7.93 -17.66 -0.78
C ILE A 71 -8.38 -18.49 -1.99
N ASP A 72 -9.70 -18.65 -2.16
CA ASP A 72 -10.23 -19.38 -3.30
C ASP A 72 -9.78 -18.72 -4.62
N GLN A 73 -9.62 -19.53 -5.67
CA GLN A 73 -9.11 -19.05 -6.95
C GLN A 73 -9.93 -17.89 -7.54
N LYS A 74 -11.22 -17.79 -7.21
CA LYS A 74 -12.06 -16.66 -7.64
C LYS A 74 -11.70 -15.38 -6.90
N GLY A 75 -11.52 -15.45 -5.58
CA GLY A 75 -11.05 -14.33 -4.76
C GLY A 75 -9.69 -13.80 -5.23
N LEU A 76 -8.74 -14.70 -5.49
CA LEU A 76 -7.42 -14.32 -6.04
C LEU A 76 -7.53 -13.62 -7.40
N ARG A 77 -8.39 -14.13 -8.28
CA ARG A 77 -8.62 -13.50 -9.59
C ARG A 77 -9.20 -12.09 -9.46
N VAL A 78 -10.15 -11.88 -8.54
CA VAL A 78 -10.70 -10.55 -8.28
C VAL A 78 -9.61 -9.61 -7.76
N ILE A 79 -8.82 -10.05 -6.78
CA ILE A 79 -7.74 -9.23 -6.23
C ILE A 79 -6.70 -8.91 -7.31
N ARG A 80 -6.33 -9.86 -8.17
CA ARG A 80 -5.40 -9.63 -9.28
C ARG A 80 -5.93 -8.57 -10.25
N ASN A 81 -7.18 -8.72 -10.71
CA ASN A 81 -7.79 -7.78 -11.65
C ASN A 81 -8.06 -6.39 -11.03
N LEU A 82 -8.16 -6.31 -9.70
CA LEU A 82 -8.23 -5.04 -8.98
C LEU A 82 -6.88 -4.33 -8.85
N ASN A 83 -5.77 -5.00 -9.16
CA ASN A 83 -4.43 -4.46 -8.98
C ASN A 83 -3.66 -4.30 -10.29
N TRP A 84 -3.96 -5.08 -11.33
CA TRP A 84 -3.35 -5.00 -12.67
C TRP A 84 -4.36 -4.71 -13.76
N ASP A 85 -3.88 -4.12 -14.85
CA ASP A 85 -4.64 -3.82 -16.07
C ASP A 85 -5.93 -3.05 -15.78
N GLN A 86 -5.87 -2.16 -14.79
CA GLN A 86 -7.01 -1.38 -14.37
C GLN A 86 -7.28 -0.28 -15.38
N THR A 87 -8.56 -0.05 -15.67
CA THR A 87 -9.02 1.09 -16.46
C THR A 87 -10.11 1.82 -15.69
N ALA A 88 -10.10 3.15 -15.76
CA ALA A 88 -11.09 4.01 -15.12
C ALA A 88 -11.66 5.02 -16.11
N SER A 89 -12.94 5.38 -15.92
CA SER A 89 -13.58 6.52 -16.57
C SER A 89 -14.19 7.43 -15.51
N VAL A 90 -14.17 8.73 -15.75
CA VAL A 90 -14.72 9.75 -14.85
C VAL A 90 -16.15 10.07 -15.31
N ARG A 91 -17.10 10.11 -14.37
CA ARG A 91 -18.49 10.47 -14.66
C ARG A 91 -18.81 11.88 -14.18
N VAL A 92 -19.21 12.75 -15.10
CA VAL A 92 -19.59 14.16 -14.85
C VAL A 92 -20.99 14.41 -15.41
N GLU A 93 -21.91 14.90 -14.59
CA GLU A 93 -23.29 15.23 -14.99
C GLU A 93 -24.07 14.11 -15.73
N GLY A 94 -23.67 12.85 -15.53
CA GLY A 94 -24.30 11.69 -16.17
C GLY A 94 -23.59 11.22 -17.45
N GLU A 95 -22.60 11.97 -17.93
CA GLU A 95 -21.72 11.60 -19.04
C GLU A 95 -20.43 10.96 -18.51
N HIS A 96 -19.85 10.04 -19.29
CA HIS A 96 -18.61 9.34 -18.95
C HIS A 96 -17.48 9.80 -19.89
N SER A 97 -16.27 9.99 -19.33
CA SER A 97 -15.05 10.12 -20.12
C SER A 97 -14.70 8.80 -20.80
N ASP A 98 -13.74 8.86 -21.72
CA ASP A 98 -13.05 7.67 -22.20
C ASP A 98 -12.37 6.92 -21.03
N PHE A 99 -12.20 5.62 -21.21
CA PHE A 99 -11.46 4.79 -20.27
C PHE A 99 -9.97 5.03 -20.44
N LYS A 100 -9.29 5.34 -19.34
CA LYS A 100 -7.83 5.45 -19.28
C LYS A 100 -7.26 4.35 -18.41
N ALA A 101 -6.11 3.81 -18.81
CA ALA A 101 -5.36 2.86 -18.00
C ALA A 101 -4.87 3.56 -16.72
N ILE A 102 -4.98 2.88 -15.58
CA ILE A 102 -4.43 3.34 -14.32
C ILE A 102 -3.00 2.84 -14.24
N LYS A 103 -2.04 3.76 -14.29
CA LYS A 103 -0.61 3.46 -14.14
C LYS A 103 -0.29 3.21 -12.67
N ARG A 104 0.79 2.47 -12.45
CA ARG A 104 1.36 2.30 -11.11
C ARG A 104 2.43 3.34 -10.87
N GLU A 105 2.64 3.68 -9.61
CA GLU A 105 3.63 4.68 -9.21
C GLU A 105 5.05 4.34 -9.69
N GLU A 106 5.43 3.06 -9.73
CA GLU A 106 6.71 2.61 -10.29
C GLU A 106 6.82 2.89 -11.81
N GLU A 107 5.70 2.86 -12.55
CA GLU A 107 5.66 3.16 -13.99
C GLU A 107 5.58 4.67 -14.25
N GLU A 108 5.03 5.45 -13.32
CA GLU A 108 5.03 6.92 -13.39
C GLU A 108 6.40 7.50 -13.05
N GLU A 109 7.11 6.95 -12.04
CA GLU A 109 8.48 7.37 -11.71
C GLU A 109 9.47 7.02 -12.87
N GLU A 110 9.33 5.86 -13.53
CA GLU A 110 10.15 5.51 -14.71
C GLU A 110 9.86 6.43 -15.91
N GLU A 111 8.59 6.78 -16.17
CA GLU A 111 8.24 7.70 -17.25
C GLU A 111 8.66 9.15 -16.98
N GLU A 112 8.57 9.63 -15.73
CA GLU A 112 9.08 10.95 -15.34
C GLU A 112 10.61 11.02 -15.51
N GLU A 113 11.35 9.95 -15.15
CA GLU A 113 12.80 9.86 -15.40
C GLU A 113 13.13 9.82 -16.91
N GLU A 114 12.36 9.08 -17.73
CA GLU A 114 12.53 9.05 -19.19
C GLU A 114 12.20 10.42 -19.83
N GLU A 115 11.13 11.11 -19.39
CA GLU A 115 10.78 12.46 -19.89
C GLU A 115 11.85 13.50 -19.50
N GLU A 116 12.41 13.43 -18.28
CA GLU A 116 13.53 14.31 -17.87
C GLU A 116 14.82 14.04 -18.67
N GLU A 117 15.16 12.77 -18.96
CA GLU A 117 16.30 12.42 -19.81
C GLU A 117 16.12 12.90 -21.27
N GLU A 118 14.91 12.80 -21.84
CA GLU A 118 14.62 13.32 -23.18
C GLU A 118 14.71 14.86 -23.25
N GLU A 119 14.24 15.59 -22.22
CA GLU A 119 14.37 17.05 -22.16
C GLU A 119 15.85 17.49 -22.02
N GLU A 120 16.68 16.77 -21.25
CA GLU A 120 18.13 17.05 -21.14
C GLU A 120 18.87 16.80 -22.47
N GLU A 121 18.54 15.73 -23.21
CA GLU A 121 19.14 15.45 -24.53
C GLU A 121 18.76 16.52 -25.58
N GLU A 122 17.51 16.99 -25.58
CA GLU A 122 17.08 18.08 -26.49
C GLU A 122 17.81 19.41 -26.17
N GLU A 123 18.03 19.74 -24.89
CA GLU A 123 18.80 20.93 -24.50
C GLU A 123 20.29 20.83 -24.92
N GLU A 124 20.92 19.66 -24.81
CA GLU A 124 22.31 19.47 -25.26
C GLU A 124 22.46 19.56 -26.79
N GLU A 125 21.51 19.03 -27.57
CA GLU A 125 21.53 19.17 -29.04
C GLU A 125 21.36 20.63 -29.49
N GLU A 126 20.50 21.41 -28.82
CA GLU A 126 20.35 22.85 -29.11
C GLU A 126 21.63 23.66 -28.78
N GLU A 127 22.37 23.29 -27.72
CA GLU A 127 23.65 23.94 -27.38
C GLU A 127 24.80 23.59 -28.34
N GLU A 128 24.80 22.39 -28.95
CA GLU A 128 25.83 22.01 -29.94
C GLU A 128 25.60 22.63 -31.33
N GLU A 129 24.40 23.08 -31.65
CA GLU A 129 24.05 23.75 -32.91
C GLU A 129 24.30 25.28 -32.92
N GLU A 130 24.63 25.91 -31.78
CA GLU A 130 25.03 27.34 -31.65
C GLU A 130 26.55 27.61 -31.78
#